data_AF-A0A929IZP8-F1
#
_entry.id   AF-A0A929IZP8-F1
#
_cell.length_a   1.000
_cell.length_b   1.000
_cell.length_c   1.000
_cell.angle_alpha   90.00
_cell.angle_beta   90.00
_cell.angle_gamma   90.00
#
_symmetry.space_group_name_H-M   'P 1'
#
loop_
_entity.id
_entity.type
_entity.pdbx_description
1 polymer ?
#
loop_
_entity_poly.entity_id
_entity_poly.type
_entity_poly.pdbx_seq_one_letter_code
_entity_poly.pdbx_strand_id
1 'polypeptide(L)'
;MQVLSNIKIEEQEFAQTNTDMLLTLLAELTILLQNNSFQAVDLLPNIKNNLGKDLQNFYYDLEQYINNFEFTAAQKTVNKLTTILDENN
;
A
#
# COMPACT_ATOMS: atom_id res chain seq x y z
N MET A 1 7.10 22.56 29.76
CA MET A 1 5.97 22.16 28.89
C MET A 1 6.57 21.65 27.59
N GLN A 2 6.86 20.35 27.48
CA GLN A 2 7.65 19.72 26.39
C GLN A 2 6.96 18.45 25.82
N VAL A 3 5.72 18.19 26.21
CA VAL A 3 5.03 16.92 25.89
C VAL A 3 4.47 16.90 24.47
N LEU A 4 4.04 18.06 23.95
CA LEU A 4 3.38 18.16 22.63
C LEU A 4 4.35 17.96 21.45
N SER A 5 5.64 18.25 21.62
CA SER A 5 6.65 18.03 20.59
C SER A 5 6.97 16.55 20.41
N ASN A 6 7.06 15.79 21.52
CA ASN A 6 7.45 14.38 21.48
C ASN A 6 6.34 13.51 20.89
N ILE A 7 5.08 13.79 21.23
CA ILE A 7 3.91 13.06 20.68
C ILE A 7 3.86 13.20 19.15
N LYS A 8 4.10 14.42 18.63
CA LYS A 8 4.08 14.66 17.18
C LYS A 8 5.21 13.94 16.44
N ILE A 9 6.38 13.82 17.06
CA ILE A 9 7.53 13.10 16.48
C ILE A 9 7.21 11.60 16.42
N GLU A 10 6.70 11.03 17.52
CA GLU A 10 6.32 9.61 17.56
C GLU A 10 5.20 9.26 16.56
N GLU A 11 4.19 10.14 16.41
CA GLU A 11 3.12 9.98 15.42
C GLU A 11 3.65 10.04 13.98
N GLN A 12 4.61 10.95 13.71
CA GLN A 12 5.22 11.10 12.39
C GLN A 12 6.12 9.91 12.05
N GLU A 13 6.97 9.46 12.99
CA GLU A 13 7.83 8.28 12.82
C GLU A 13 7.01 7.00 12.60
N PHE A 14 5.90 6.85 13.32
CA PHE A 14 4.96 5.74 13.13
C PHE A 14 4.28 5.78 11.76
N ALA A 15 3.81 6.95 11.32
CA ALA A 15 3.20 7.11 10.00
C ALA A 15 4.20 6.79 8.88
N GLN A 16 5.45 7.24 9.02
CA GLN A 16 6.50 6.98 8.03
C GLN A 16 6.89 5.49 7.97
N THR A 17 7.00 4.83 9.13
CA THR A 17 7.26 3.39 9.20
C THR A 17 6.18 2.57 8.49
N ASN A 18 4.90 2.97 8.63
CA ASN A 18 3.79 2.31 7.93
C ASN A 18 3.85 2.54 6.41
N THR A 19 4.22 3.75 5.97
CA THR A 19 4.40 4.06 4.54
C THR A 19 5.53 3.22 3.93
N ASP A 20 6.68 3.11 4.60
CA ASP A 20 7.81 2.30 4.11
C ASP A 20 7.47 0.81 4.01
N MET A 21 6.73 0.28 5.00
CA MET A 21 6.23 -1.09 4.95
C MET A 21 5.23 -1.29 3.80
N LEU A 22 4.33 -0.33 3.58
CA LEU A 22 3.39 -0.36 2.47
C LEU A 22 4.11 -0.33 1.12
N LEU A 23 5.10 0.55 0.92
CA LEU A 23 5.89 0.61 -0.30
C LEU A 23 6.61 -0.72 -0.59
N THR A 24 7.14 -1.37 0.45
CA THR A 24 7.75 -2.71 0.33
C THR A 24 6.73 -3.75 -0.16
N LEU A 25 5.54 -3.79 0.45
CA LEU A 25 4.47 -4.70 0.04
C LEU A 25 4.01 -4.45 -1.40
N LEU A 26 3.94 -3.19 -1.83
CA LEU A 26 3.55 -2.83 -3.21
C LEU A 26 4.62 -3.22 -4.23
N ALA A 27 5.91 -3.15 -3.88
CA ALA A 27 7.00 -3.64 -4.71
C ALA A 27 6.93 -5.16 -4.90
N GLU A 28 6.74 -5.92 -3.82
CA GLU A 28 6.53 -7.38 -3.88
C GLU A 28 5.31 -7.74 -4.71
N LEU A 29 4.20 -7.03 -4.51
CA LEU A 29 2.97 -7.24 -5.27
C LEU A 29 3.21 -6.99 -6.76
N THR A 30 3.96 -5.94 -7.13
CA THR A 30 4.28 -5.65 -8.53
C THR A 30 4.99 -6.81 -9.21
N ILE A 31 5.95 -7.45 -8.52
CA ILE A 31 6.66 -8.63 -9.03
C ILE A 31 5.69 -9.79 -9.25
N LEU A 32 4.78 -10.05 -8.30
CA LEU A 32 3.79 -11.12 -8.42
C LEU A 32 2.83 -10.86 -9.58
N LEU A 33 2.35 -9.62 -9.75
CA LEU A 33 1.46 -9.22 -10.84
C LEU A 33 2.14 -9.35 -12.21
N GLN A 34 3.41 -8.94 -12.35
CA GLN A 34 4.18 -9.11 -13.59
C GLN A 34 4.34 -10.57 -14.00
N ASN A 35 4.39 -11.48 -13.01
CA ASN A 35 4.46 -12.92 -13.23
C ASN A 35 3.08 -13.59 -13.36
N ASN A 36 1.98 -12.82 -13.36
CA ASN A 36 0.60 -13.32 -13.32
C ASN A 36 0.38 -14.35 -12.18
N SER A 37 1.05 -14.15 -11.05
CA SER A 37 1.03 -15.09 -9.93
C SER A 37 -0.22 -14.86 -9.07
N PHE A 38 -0.97 -15.94 -8.83
CA PHE A 38 -2.11 -15.91 -7.91
C PHE A 38 -1.69 -15.62 -6.46
N GLN A 39 -0.42 -15.83 -6.11
CA GLN A 39 0.11 -15.48 -4.77
C GLN A 39 0.01 -13.99 -4.45
N ALA A 40 -0.29 -13.13 -5.44
CA ALA A 40 -0.64 -11.73 -5.23
C ALA A 40 -1.77 -11.55 -4.19
N VAL A 41 -2.70 -12.51 -4.10
CA VAL A 41 -3.80 -12.49 -3.12
C VAL A 41 -3.30 -12.53 -1.67
N ASP A 42 -2.17 -13.16 -1.42
CA ASP A 42 -1.61 -13.36 -0.07
C ASP A 42 -1.10 -12.04 0.54
N LEU A 43 -0.80 -11.03 -0.31
CA LEU A 43 -0.35 -9.72 0.13
C LEU A 43 -1.51 -8.77 0.47
N LEU A 44 -2.73 -9.03 0.00
CA LEU A 44 -3.88 -8.14 0.18
C LEU A 44 -4.18 -7.81 1.66
N PRO A 45 -4.16 -8.76 2.62
CA PRO A 45 -4.42 -8.44 4.02
C PRO A 45 -3.38 -7.49 4.61
N ASN A 46 -2.11 -7.70 4.28
CA ASN A 46 -1.01 -6.87 4.77
C ASN A 46 -1.08 -5.46 4.17
N ILE A 47 -1.40 -5.35 2.88
CA ILE A 47 -1.62 -4.05 2.23
C ILE A 47 -2.77 -3.31 2.92
N LYS A 48 -3.91 -3.96 3.13
CA LYS A 48 -5.07 -3.37 3.80
C LYS A 48 -4.74 -2.82 5.20
N ASN A 49 -3.97 -3.57 5.97
CA ASN A 49 -3.61 -3.22 7.35
C ASN A 49 -2.69 -1.99 7.44
N ASN A 50 -1.90 -1.74 6.39
CA ASN A 50 -0.96 -0.62 6.34
C ASN A 50 -1.49 0.57 5.53
N LEU A 51 -2.67 0.43 4.93
CA LEU A 51 -3.25 1.44 4.08
C LEU A 51 -4.06 2.46 4.89
N GLY A 52 -3.79 3.74 4.64
CA GLY A 52 -4.60 4.84 5.18
C GLY A 52 -6.08 4.74 4.76
N LYS A 53 -6.97 5.28 5.60
CA LYS A 53 -8.43 5.25 5.35
C LYS A 53 -8.83 5.94 4.04
N ASP A 54 -8.09 6.96 3.64
CA ASP A 54 -8.39 7.74 2.43
C ASP A 54 -8.07 6.96 1.14
N LEU A 55 -7.33 5.86 1.24
CA LEU A 55 -6.90 5.05 0.10
C LEU A 55 -7.71 3.75 -0.04
N GLN A 56 -8.76 3.55 0.76
CA GLN A 56 -9.57 2.32 0.74
C GLN A 56 -10.22 2.03 -0.62
N ASN A 57 -10.54 3.07 -1.40
CA ASN A 57 -11.03 2.88 -2.78
C ASN A 57 -9.99 2.21 -3.68
N PHE A 58 -8.70 2.54 -3.54
CA PHE A 58 -7.63 1.87 -4.27
C PHE A 58 -7.53 0.40 -3.88
N TYR A 59 -7.67 0.10 -2.59
CA TYR A 59 -7.66 -1.28 -2.12
C TYR A 59 -8.82 -2.10 -2.69
N TYR A 60 -10.03 -1.53 -2.71
CA TYR A 60 -11.20 -2.20 -3.26
C TYR A 60 -10.98 -2.58 -4.74
N ASP A 61 -10.54 -1.62 -5.56
CA ASP A 61 -10.25 -1.88 -6.98
C ASP A 61 -9.15 -2.94 -7.13
N LEU A 62 -8.07 -2.82 -6.34
CA LEU A 62 -6.95 -3.76 -6.38
C LEU A 62 -7.40 -5.19 -6.03
N GLU A 63 -8.19 -5.36 -4.97
CA GLU A 63 -8.74 -6.64 -4.54
C GLU A 63 -9.62 -7.26 -5.62
N GLN A 64 -10.52 -6.47 -6.24
CA GLN A 64 -11.35 -6.95 -7.34
C GLN A 64 -10.52 -7.42 -8.53
N TYR A 65 -9.53 -6.62 -8.95
CA TYR A 65 -8.68 -6.97 -10.09
C TYR A 65 -7.86 -8.23 -9.84
N ILE A 66 -7.27 -8.40 -8.66
CA ILE A 66 -6.48 -9.60 -8.33
C ILE A 66 -7.38 -10.84 -8.28
N ASN A 67 -8.55 -10.75 -7.64
CA ASN A 67 -9.49 -11.87 -7.56
C ASN A 67 -10.06 -12.28 -8.92
N ASN A 68 -10.16 -11.34 -9.87
CA ASN A 68 -10.62 -11.58 -11.24
C ASN A 68 -9.48 -11.90 -12.22
N PHE A 69 -8.24 -12.07 -11.76
CA PHE A 69 -7.05 -12.33 -12.59
C PHE A 69 -6.75 -11.20 -13.59
N GLU A 70 -7.20 -9.98 -13.32
CA GLU A 70 -6.99 -8.79 -14.15
C GLU A 70 -5.66 -8.12 -13.78
N PHE A 71 -4.55 -8.86 -13.91
CA PHE A 71 -3.24 -8.45 -13.40
C PHE A 71 -2.72 -7.12 -13.98
N THR A 72 -3.03 -6.82 -15.24
CA THR A 72 -2.68 -5.52 -15.85
C THR A 72 -3.44 -4.35 -15.22
N ALA A 73 -4.71 -4.55 -14.85
CA ALA A 73 -5.50 -3.54 -14.16
C ALA A 73 -5.00 -3.34 -12.72
N ALA A 74 -4.74 -4.44 -12.02
CA ALA A 74 -4.11 -4.43 -10.70
C ALA A 74 -2.78 -3.68 -10.71
N GLN A 75 -1.92 -3.91 -11.71
CA GLN A 75 -0.62 -3.25 -11.82
C GLN A 75 -0.74 -1.73 -12.03
N LYS A 76 -1.74 -1.29 -12.81
CA LYS A 76 -2.04 0.15 -12.94
C LYS A 76 -2.49 0.76 -11.62
N THR A 77 -3.28 0.05 -10.83
CA THR A 77 -3.71 0.49 -9.49
C THR A 77 -2.54 0.60 -8.53
N VAL A 78 -1.66 -0.41 -8.51
CA VAL A 78 -0.43 -0.39 -7.68
C VAL A 78 0.45 0.79 -8.05
N ASN A 79 0.74 1.02 -9.35
CA ASN A 79 1.59 2.14 -9.78
C ASN A 79 1.01 3.50 -9.34
N LYS A 80 -0.31 3.70 -9.47
CA LYS A 80 -0.96 4.94 -9.01
C LYS A 80 -0.81 5.12 -7.51
N LEU A 81 -1.01 4.06 -6.74
CA LEU A 81 -0.89 4.10 -5.28
C LEU A 81 0.55 4.41 -4.87
N THR A 82 1.55 3.77 -5.49
CA THR A 82 2.97 4.06 -5.24
C THR A 82 3.30 5.52 -5.54
N THR A 83 2.85 6.08 -6.67
CA THR A 83 3.06 7.51 -6.98
C THR A 83 2.47 8.42 -5.92
N ILE A 84 1.26 8.13 -5.43
CA ILE A 84 0.64 8.93 -4.36
C ILE A 84 1.47 8.86 -3.07
N LEU A 85 2.00 7.68 -2.72
CA LEU A 85 2.80 7.52 -1.52
C LEU A 85 4.16 8.22 -1.63
N ASP A 86 4.80 8.16 -2.80
CA ASP A 86 6.07 8.84 -3.07
C ASP A 86 5.94 10.37 -3.08
N GLU A 87 4.80 10.92 -3.53
CA GLU A 87 4.54 12.37 -3.53
C GLU A 87 4.25 12.95 -2.13
N ASN A 88 3.92 12.09 -1.16
CA ASN A 88 3.55 12.49 0.20
C ASN A 88 4.60 12.14 1.28
N ASN A 89 5.74 11.56 0.88
CA ASN A 89 6.89 11.23 1.74
C ASN A 89 7.99 12.31 1.65
#